data_AF-A0A0K8VIA8-F1
#
_entry.id   AF-A0A0K8VIA8-F1
#
_cell.length_a   1.000
_cell.length_b   1.000
_cell.length_c   1.000
_cell.angle_alpha   90.00
_cell.angle_beta   90.00
_cell.angle_gamma   90.00
#
_symmetry.space_group_name_H-M   'P 1'
#
loop_
_entity.id
_entity.type
_entity.pdbx_description
1 polymer ?
#
loop_
_entity_poly.entity_id
_entity_poly.type
_entity_poly.pdbx_seq_one_letter_code
_entity_poly.pdbx_strand_id
1 'polypeptide(L)'
;MIDEEEQFNPKAHKKLLQGISSLGKAQHIRKTTRNEPIRLQDEFQLVKPGDELAARYPVGLHDIVKVLQTTKKHVEAGKQLKIVQSSKKVLDKPLETPQANRLKRGLGYDKTKKNLGRWDAVVSQNRNAETQVFPLRSETIYVDTSLYRKPLERSIKSVLAIELEAEQARLKDAKRELTGDIGNVEELAKTEAKLLKKKLTRDEILARRKELAYLKIRESQKSLKARKQNKIKSKKYHKLLKKQKMQEQIKQFEILQKTNPEAALEKLNELEKKQSFGKS
;
A
#
# COMPACT_ATOMS: atom_id res chain seq x y z
N MET A 1 60.67 16.88 28.70
CA MET A 1 60.71 15.70 27.82
C MET A 1 60.36 16.21 26.44
N ILE A 2 61.27 16.05 25.49
CA ILE A 2 61.24 16.70 24.18
C ILE A 2 60.52 15.74 23.24
N ASP A 3 59.41 16.18 22.65
CA ASP A 3 58.68 15.45 21.61
C ASP A 3 59.49 15.53 20.31
N GLU A 4 59.92 14.36 19.81
CA GLU A 4 60.59 14.22 18.53
C GLU A 4 59.56 14.37 17.40
N GLU A 5 59.56 15.53 16.73
CA GLU A 5 58.80 15.75 15.51
C GLU A 5 59.33 14.82 14.40
N GLU A 6 58.51 13.83 14.01
CA GLU A 6 58.80 12.95 12.88
C GLU A 6 59.01 13.76 11.60
N GLN A 7 60.26 13.81 11.16
CA GLN A 7 60.67 14.62 10.03
C GLN A 7 60.16 14.03 8.71
N PHE A 8 59.07 14.62 8.20
CA PHE A 8 58.45 14.24 6.93
C PHE A 8 59.42 14.42 5.76
N ASN A 9 59.90 13.31 5.18
CA ASN A 9 60.82 13.34 4.03
C ASN A 9 60.04 13.24 2.69
N PRO A 10 59.89 14.35 1.95
CA PRO A 10 59.07 14.39 0.74
C PRO A 10 59.65 13.54 -0.41
N LYS A 11 60.96 13.27 -0.41
CA LYS A 11 61.62 12.44 -1.44
C LYS A 11 61.26 10.97 -1.26
N ALA A 12 61.23 10.49 -0.01
CA ALA A 12 60.84 9.12 0.30
C ALA A 12 59.36 8.88 -0.04
N HIS A 13 58.48 9.82 0.30
CA HIS A 13 57.06 9.76 0.00
C HIS A 13 56.78 9.72 -1.51
N LYS A 14 57.47 10.54 -2.32
CA LYS A 14 57.36 10.49 -3.79
C LYS A 14 57.80 9.14 -4.37
N LYS A 15 58.88 8.56 -3.86
CA LYS A 15 59.39 7.25 -4.30
C LYS A 15 58.39 6.13 -4.00
N LEU A 16 57.74 6.18 -2.84
CA LEU A 16 56.67 5.26 -2.45
C LEU A 16 55.47 5.35 -3.41
N LEU A 17 54.97 6.56 -3.67
CA LEU A 17 53.85 6.77 -4.59
C LEU A 17 54.17 6.31 -6.02
N GLN A 18 55.40 6.53 -6.49
CA GLN A 18 55.84 6.08 -7.80
C GLN A 18 55.87 4.54 -7.88
N GLY A 19 56.33 3.86 -6.81
CA GLY A 19 56.28 2.40 -6.69
C GLY A 19 54.86 1.85 -6.75
N ILE A 20 53.94 2.44 -5.98
CA ILE A 20 52.51 2.06 -5.98
C ILE A 20 51.89 2.28 -7.37
N SER A 21 52.22 3.37 -8.05
CA SER A 21 51.71 3.65 -9.41
C SER A 21 52.24 2.68 -10.48
N SER A 22 53.44 2.12 -10.28
CA SER A 22 54.07 1.19 -11.23
C SER A 22 53.51 -0.23 -11.12
N LEU A 23 53.03 -0.64 -9.95
CA LEU A 23 52.41 -1.95 -9.69
C LEU A 23 51.01 -2.08 -10.32
N GLY A 24 50.32 -0.96 -10.54
CA GLY A 24 48.94 -0.94 -11.07
C GLY A 24 48.80 -1.01 -12.59
N LYS A 25 49.89 -1.00 -13.37
CA LYS A 25 49.80 -1.08 -14.84
C LYS A 25 49.82 -2.55 -15.28
N ALA A 26 48.63 -3.13 -15.49
CA ALA A 26 48.50 -4.36 -16.25
C ALA A 26 49.24 -4.18 -17.59
N GLN A 27 50.22 -5.05 -17.87
CA GLN A 27 51.01 -4.94 -19.09
C GLN A 27 50.08 -5.05 -20.31
N HIS A 28 50.07 -4.01 -21.15
CA HIS A 28 49.34 -4.04 -22.42
C HIS A 28 50.04 -5.03 -23.34
N ILE A 29 49.46 -6.22 -23.49
CA ILE A 29 49.94 -7.25 -24.42
C ILE A 29 49.85 -6.66 -25.83
N ARG A 30 51.01 -6.41 -26.45
CA ARG A 30 51.06 -5.94 -27.85
C ARG A 30 50.56 -7.06 -28.76
N LYS A 31 49.87 -6.68 -29.84
CA LYS A 31 49.46 -7.64 -30.89
C LYS A 31 50.71 -8.34 -31.45
N THR A 32 50.64 -9.66 -31.61
CA THR A 32 51.72 -10.48 -32.14
C THR A 32 52.02 -10.08 -33.59
N THR A 33 53.25 -9.68 -33.90
CA THR A 33 53.68 -9.23 -35.25
C THR A 33 54.27 -10.34 -36.11
N ARG A 34 54.06 -11.60 -35.74
CA ARG A 34 54.59 -12.75 -36.49
C ARG A 34 53.60 -13.10 -37.60
N ASN A 35 53.96 -12.75 -38.84
CA ASN A 35 53.22 -13.16 -40.04
C ASN A 35 53.59 -14.60 -40.37
N GLU A 36 52.78 -15.55 -39.92
CA GLU A 36 52.88 -16.94 -40.37
C GLU A 36 52.07 -17.11 -41.67
N PRO A 37 52.49 -17.98 -42.59
CA PRO A 37 51.76 -18.23 -43.82
C PRO A 37 50.42 -18.92 -43.50
N ILE A 38 49.33 -18.31 -43.96
CA ILE A 38 47.97 -18.85 -43.86
C ILE A 38 47.89 -20.10 -44.73
N ARG A 39 47.45 -21.23 -44.15
CA ARG A 39 47.46 -22.57 -44.78
C ARG A 39 46.45 -22.79 -45.91
N LEU A 40 45.57 -21.83 -46.21
CA LEU A 40 44.54 -21.98 -47.24
C LEU A 40 44.58 -20.79 -48.20
N GLN A 41 44.97 -21.04 -49.45
CA GLN A 41 44.68 -20.16 -50.57
C GLN A 41 43.44 -20.69 -51.28
N ASP A 42 42.46 -19.82 -51.50
CA ASP A 42 41.27 -20.11 -52.29
C ASP A 42 41.46 -19.42 -53.65
N GLU A 43 41.56 -20.19 -54.72
CA GLU A 43 42.11 -19.77 -56.03
C GLU A 43 41.26 -18.69 -56.73
N PHE A 44 40.03 -18.45 -56.28
CA PHE A 44 39.10 -17.56 -56.96
C PHE A 44 38.77 -16.25 -56.23
N GLN A 45 39.27 -16.00 -55.01
CA GLN A 45 39.09 -14.73 -54.28
C GLN A 45 37.65 -14.17 -54.27
N LEU A 46 36.62 -15.01 -54.40
CA LEU A 46 35.22 -14.58 -54.45
C LEU A 46 34.65 -14.25 -53.06
N VAL A 47 35.38 -14.60 -52.00
CA VAL A 47 34.98 -14.39 -50.61
C VAL A 47 35.95 -13.44 -49.94
N LYS A 48 35.47 -12.24 -49.58
CA LYS A 48 36.22 -11.34 -48.70
C LYS A 48 36.37 -12.04 -47.34
N PRO A 49 37.56 -12.06 -46.71
CA PRO A 49 37.72 -12.58 -45.36
C PRO A 49 37.05 -11.62 -44.38
N GLY A 50 35.73 -11.78 -44.21
CA GLY A 50 34.97 -11.25 -43.09
C GLY A 50 34.89 -12.31 -41.99
N ASP A 51 34.60 -11.87 -40.76
CA ASP A 51 34.49 -12.72 -39.57
C ASP A 51 33.87 -14.10 -39.87
N GLU A 52 34.55 -15.17 -39.47
CA GLU A 52 34.15 -16.56 -39.73
C GLU A 52 32.71 -16.90 -39.30
N LEU A 53 32.13 -16.09 -38.42
CA LEU A 53 30.75 -16.22 -37.96
C LEU A 53 29.73 -15.72 -39.00
N ALA A 54 30.06 -14.68 -39.76
CA ALA A 54 29.20 -14.12 -40.81
C ALA A 54 29.23 -14.96 -42.10
N ALA A 55 30.33 -15.66 -42.37
CA ALA A 55 30.47 -16.54 -43.53
C ALA A 55 29.69 -17.85 -43.40
N ARG A 56 29.45 -18.36 -42.18
CA ARG A 56 28.76 -19.65 -41.95
C ARG A 56 27.23 -19.59 -42.08
N TYR A 57 26.62 -18.43 -41.89
CA TYR A 57 25.17 -18.24 -42.01
C TYR A 57 24.86 -16.93 -42.75
N PRO A 58 24.87 -16.93 -44.09
CA PRO A 58 24.68 -15.72 -44.90
C PRO A 58 23.28 -15.11 -44.79
N VAL A 59 22.31 -15.82 -44.19
CA VAL A 59 20.93 -15.36 -44.00
C VAL A 59 20.53 -15.53 -42.53
N GLY A 60 20.14 -14.44 -41.88
CA GLY A 60 19.70 -14.48 -40.49
C GLY A 60 18.29 -15.05 -40.34
N LEU A 61 18.00 -15.70 -39.21
CA LEU A 61 16.65 -16.19 -38.86
C LEU A 61 15.57 -15.08 -38.99
N HIS A 62 15.94 -13.83 -38.72
CA HIS A 62 15.06 -12.68 -38.86
C HIS A 62 14.64 -12.41 -40.32
N ASP A 63 15.58 -12.56 -41.26
CA ASP A 63 15.33 -12.34 -42.68
C ASP A 63 14.45 -13.45 -43.26
N ILE A 64 14.67 -14.69 -42.81
CA ILE A 64 13.82 -15.85 -43.14
C ILE A 64 12.39 -15.62 -42.64
N VAL A 65 12.23 -15.19 -41.39
CA VAL A 65 10.92 -14.86 -40.79
C VAL A 65 10.22 -13.76 -41.61
N LYS A 66 10.95 -12.76 -42.09
CA LYS A 66 10.41 -11.66 -42.89
C LYS A 66 9.90 -12.14 -44.26
N VAL A 67 10.68 -12.98 -44.96
CA VAL A 67 10.30 -13.55 -46.26
C VAL A 67 9.10 -14.52 -46.15
N LEU A 68 9.06 -15.31 -45.09
CA LEU A 68 7.95 -16.25 -44.84
C LEU A 68 6.63 -15.53 -44.48
N GLN A 69 6.71 -14.35 -43.88
CA GLN A 69 5.53 -13.52 -43.60
C GLN A 69 4.97 -12.84 -44.85
N THR A 70 5.81 -12.52 -45.84
CA THR A 70 5.37 -11.91 -47.11
C THR A 70 4.78 -12.92 -48.10
N THR A 71 5.12 -14.21 -47.95
CA THR A 71 4.64 -15.27 -48.84
C THR A 71 3.32 -15.86 -48.33
N LYS A 72 2.22 -15.64 -49.08
CA LYS A 72 0.85 -16.07 -48.68
C LYS A 72 0.73 -17.57 -48.35
N LYS A 73 1.56 -18.43 -48.95
CA LYS A 73 1.58 -19.87 -48.73
C LYS A 73 2.22 -20.30 -47.39
N HIS A 74 3.03 -19.46 -46.76
CA HIS A 74 3.85 -19.84 -45.59
C HIS A 74 3.76 -18.84 -44.41
N VAL A 75 2.70 -18.02 -44.38
CA VAL A 75 2.47 -17.02 -43.32
C VAL A 75 2.43 -17.65 -41.92
N GLU A 76 1.84 -18.84 -41.79
CA GLU A 76 1.77 -19.58 -40.53
C GLU A 76 3.15 -20.01 -40.02
N ALA A 77 4.00 -20.53 -40.92
CA ALA A 77 5.38 -20.87 -40.61
C ALA A 77 6.19 -19.62 -40.19
N GLY A 78 5.97 -18.48 -40.86
CA GLY A 78 6.58 -17.20 -40.48
C GLY A 78 6.14 -16.68 -39.11
N LYS A 79 4.90 -16.96 -38.68
CA LYS A 79 4.41 -16.66 -37.33
C LYS A 79 5.02 -17.60 -36.28
N GLN A 80 5.08 -18.90 -36.54
CA GLN A 80 5.68 -19.88 -35.65
C GLN A 80 7.17 -19.61 -35.42
N LEU A 81 7.93 -19.32 -36.49
CA LEU A 81 9.35 -18.98 -36.39
C LEU A 81 9.58 -17.66 -35.64
N LYS A 82 8.68 -16.68 -35.76
CA LYS A 82 8.73 -15.45 -34.95
C LYS A 82 8.52 -15.73 -33.47
N ILE A 83 7.63 -16.66 -33.12
CA ILE A 83 7.42 -17.10 -31.73
C ILE A 83 8.68 -17.80 -31.22
N VAL A 84 9.29 -18.70 -32.00
CA VAL A 84 10.55 -19.37 -31.62
C VAL A 84 11.71 -18.38 -31.49
N GLN A 85 11.77 -17.37 -32.37
CA GLN A 85 12.76 -16.30 -32.30
C GLN A 85 12.61 -15.44 -31.03
N SER A 86 11.38 -15.19 -30.58
CA SER A 86 11.09 -14.39 -29.39
C SER A 86 11.09 -15.20 -28.09
N SER A 87 10.74 -16.49 -28.14
CA SER A 87 10.70 -17.42 -27.01
C SER A 87 12.06 -18.04 -26.68
N LYS A 88 13.16 -17.39 -27.07
CA LYS A 88 14.58 -17.75 -26.89
C LYS A 88 15.05 -18.06 -25.45
N LYS A 89 14.16 -18.27 -24.49
CA LYS A 89 14.49 -18.86 -23.20
C LYS A 89 14.52 -20.38 -23.35
N VAL A 90 15.53 -20.86 -24.08
CA VAL A 90 15.92 -22.27 -24.00
C VAL A 90 16.34 -22.51 -22.55
N LEU A 91 15.84 -23.59 -21.94
CA LEU A 91 16.26 -23.96 -20.59
C LEU A 91 17.73 -24.35 -20.64
N ASP A 92 18.53 -23.75 -19.77
CA ASP A 92 19.92 -24.14 -19.61
C ASP A 92 20.01 -25.60 -19.16
N LYS A 93 21.15 -26.23 -19.46
CA LYS A 93 21.44 -27.58 -18.98
C LYS A 93 21.27 -27.62 -17.46
N PRO A 94 20.53 -28.60 -16.91
CA PRO A 94 20.37 -28.71 -15.47
C PRO A 94 21.73 -28.88 -14.79
N LEU A 95 21.90 -28.18 -13.67
CA LEU A 95 23.10 -28.26 -12.85
C LEU A 95 23.23 -29.65 -12.21
N GLU A 96 24.46 -30.03 -11.87
CA GLU A 96 24.72 -31.26 -11.12
C GLU A 96 24.03 -31.23 -9.75
N THR A 97 23.62 -32.40 -9.26
CA THR A 97 22.83 -32.51 -8.03
C THR A 97 23.47 -31.82 -6.81
N PRO A 98 24.80 -31.85 -6.58
CA PRO A 98 25.39 -31.18 -5.41
C PRO A 98 25.28 -29.65 -5.52
N GLN A 99 25.48 -29.11 -6.73
CA GLN A 99 25.40 -27.68 -7.01
C GLN A 99 23.94 -27.18 -6.92
N ALA A 100 23.02 -27.92 -7.54
CA ALA A 100 21.58 -27.62 -7.46
C ALA A 100 21.08 -27.65 -6.01
N ASN A 101 21.51 -28.63 -5.21
CA ASN A 101 21.16 -28.73 -3.80
C ASN A 101 21.76 -27.58 -2.97
N ARG A 102 22.99 -27.15 -3.26
CA ARG A 102 23.60 -25.97 -2.63
C ARG A 102 22.78 -24.71 -2.89
N LEU A 103 22.35 -24.49 -4.13
CA LEU A 103 21.50 -23.36 -4.50
C LEU A 103 20.14 -23.43 -3.80
N LYS A 104 19.47 -24.60 -3.81
CA LYS A 104 18.20 -24.81 -3.10
C LYS A 104 18.32 -24.47 -1.61
N ARG A 105 19.40 -24.89 -0.95
CA ARG A 105 19.67 -24.54 0.45
C ARG A 105 19.90 -23.04 0.64
N GLY A 106 20.66 -22.39 -0.24
CA GLY A 106 20.86 -20.93 -0.20
C GLY A 106 19.55 -20.17 -0.29
N LEU A 107 18.71 -20.53 -1.26
CA LEU A 107 17.37 -19.93 -1.42
C LEU A 107 16.46 -20.22 -0.20
N GLY A 108 16.54 -21.44 0.35
CA GLY A 108 15.85 -21.82 1.57
C GLY A 108 16.26 -20.95 2.76
N TYR A 109 17.56 -20.75 2.94
CA TYR A 109 18.13 -19.89 3.98
C TYR A 109 17.69 -18.43 3.83
N ASP A 110 17.73 -17.88 2.62
CA ASP A 110 17.30 -16.48 2.41
C ASP A 110 15.81 -16.30 2.70
N LYS A 111 14.98 -17.30 2.35
CA LYS A 111 13.55 -17.29 2.64
C LYS A 111 13.30 -17.39 4.16
N THR A 112 13.97 -18.31 4.86
CA THR A 112 13.81 -18.44 6.31
C THR A 112 14.34 -17.21 7.04
N LYS A 113 15.48 -16.65 6.63
CA LYS A 113 16.04 -15.40 7.14
C LYS A 113 15.05 -14.24 7.01
N LYS A 114 14.40 -14.07 5.85
CA LYS A 114 13.36 -13.05 5.65
C LYS A 114 12.14 -13.26 6.55
N ASN A 115 11.74 -14.51 6.77
CA ASN A 115 10.62 -14.83 7.66
C ASN A 115 10.95 -14.56 9.13
N LEU A 116 12.17 -14.93 9.57
CA LEU A 116 12.66 -14.64 10.91
C LEU A 116 12.85 -13.14 11.15
N GLY A 117 13.29 -12.38 10.13
CA GLY A 117 13.42 -10.92 10.23
C GLY A 117 12.11 -10.19 10.55
N ARG A 118 10.94 -10.82 10.34
CA ARG A 118 9.65 -10.26 10.79
C ARG A 118 9.53 -10.22 12.31
N TRP A 119 10.22 -11.11 13.00
CA TRP A 119 10.23 -11.22 14.47
C TRP A 119 11.25 -10.31 15.13
N ASP A 120 12.23 -9.76 14.39
CA ASP A 120 13.29 -8.91 14.95
C ASP A 120 12.73 -7.72 15.73
N ALA A 121 11.64 -7.10 15.25
CA ALA A 121 10.99 -5.99 15.94
C ALA A 121 10.40 -6.41 17.30
N VAL A 122 9.69 -7.55 17.35
CA VAL A 122 9.10 -8.08 18.58
C VAL A 122 10.18 -8.52 19.56
N VAL A 123 11.23 -9.17 19.08
CA VAL A 123 12.36 -9.61 19.91
C VAL A 123 13.12 -8.40 20.47
N SER A 124 13.40 -7.38 19.64
CA SER A 124 14.05 -6.14 20.07
C SER A 124 13.21 -5.40 21.10
N GLN A 125 11.90 -5.26 20.87
CA GLN A 125 10.98 -4.65 21.83
C GLN A 125 10.99 -5.41 23.16
N ASN A 126 10.94 -6.74 23.15
CA ASN A 126 10.96 -7.54 24.37
C ASN A 126 12.31 -7.42 25.11
N ARG A 127 13.44 -7.34 24.39
CA ARG A 127 14.78 -7.14 24.99
C ARG A 127 14.94 -5.76 25.62
N ASN A 128 14.34 -4.74 25.02
CA ASN A 128 14.41 -3.35 25.50
C ASN A 128 13.34 -3.04 26.56
N ALA A 129 12.37 -3.92 26.80
CA ALA A 129 11.35 -3.73 27.82
C ALA A 129 11.95 -3.88 29.22
N GLU A 130 11.66 -2.92 30.11
CA GLU A 130 12.15 -2.93 31.50
C GLU A 130 11.65 -4.15 32.28
N THR A 131 10.41 -4.57 32.04
CA THR A 131 9.80 -5.74 32.68
C THR A 131 9.06 -6.60 31.68
N GLN A 132 9.26 -7.90 31.72
CA GLN A 132 8.49 -8.88 30.96
C GLN A 132 7.50 -9.57 31.89
N VAL A 133 6.21 -9.54 31.55
CA VAL A 133 5.15 -10.17 32.34
C VAL A 133 4.63 -11.38 31.59
N PHE A 134 4.64 -12.53 32.25
CA PHE A 134 4.11 -13.79 31.75
C PHE A 134 2.95 -14.27 32.64
N PRO A 135 1.89 -14.89 32.09
CA PRO A 135 1.71 -15.30 30.69
C PRO A 135 1.52 -14.13 29.73
N LEU A 136 1.96 -14.30 28.47
CA LEU A 136 1.71 -13.30 27.43
C LEU A 136 0.20 -13.14 27.22
N ARG A 137 -0.25 -11.91 26.99
CA ARG A 137 -1.67 -11.63 26.68
C ARG A 137 -2.06 -12.38 25.42
N SER A 138 -2.95 -13.37 25.55
CA SER A 138 -3.52 -14.07 24.40
C SER A 138 -4.58 -13.21 23.72
N GLU A 139 -4.74 -13.38 22.40
CA GLU A 139 -5.80 -12.73 21.61
C GLU A 139 -7.21 -13.21 21.98
N THR A 140 -7.32 -14.23 22.84
CA THR A 140 -8.58 -14.63 23.46
C THR A 140 -9.01 -13.55 24.45
N ILE A 141 -9.55 -12.47 23.91
CA ILE A 141 -10.25 -11.45 24.68
C ILE A 141 -11.51 -12.15 25.20
N TYR A 142 -11.53 -12.49 26.48
CA TYR A 142 -12.77 -12.85 27.15
C TYR A 142 -13.61 -11.57 27.25
N VAL A 143 -14.39 -11.32 26.21
CA VAL A 143 -15.40 -10.27 26.26
C VAL A 143 -16.49 -10.80 27.18
N ASP A 144 -16.61 -10.19 28.36
CA ASP A 144 -17.72 -10.45 29.25
C ASP A 144 -19.02 -9.99 28.56
N THR A 145 -19.64 -10.92 27.85
CA THR A 145 -20.91 -10.70 27.15
C THR A 145 -22.10 -10.90 28.07
N SER A 146 -21.89 -11.09 29.38
CA SER A 146 -22.97 -11.34 30.36
C SER A 146 -24.08 -10.29 30.29
N LEU A 147 -23.74 -9.02 30.08
CA LEU A 147 -24.70 -7.91 29.99
C LEU A 147 -25.60 -7.95 28.74
N TYR A 148 -25.19 -8.62 27.67
CA TYR A 148 -25.90 -8.69 26.39
C TYR A 148 -26.21 -10.11 25.94
N ARG A 149 -25.99 -11.10 26.81
CA ARG A 149 -26.22 -12.50 26.48
C ARG A 149 -27.72 -12.73 26.34
N LYS A 150 -28.18 -13.05 25.12
CA LYS A 150 -29.52 -13.61 24.94
C LYS A 150 -29.63 -14.86 25.81
N PRO A 151 -30.73 -15.06 26.56
CA PRO A 151 -30.93 -16.29 27.30
C PRO A 151 -30.78 -17.47 26.33
N LEU A 152 -30.06 -18.52 26.72
CA LEU A 152 -29.89 -19.68 25.86
C LEU A 152 -31.27 -20.27 25.55
N GLU A 153 -31.51 -20.60 24.29
CA GLU A 153 -32.73 -21.30 23.82
C GLU A 153 -33.01 -22.59 24.63
N ARG A 154 -31.95 -23.19 25.20
CA ARG A 154 -32.00 -24.42 26.01
C ARG A 154 -32.10 -24.20 27.52
N SER A 155 -32.25 -22.96 27.99
CA SER A 155 -32.41 -22.70 29.42
C SER A 155 -33.75 -23.24 29.90
N ILE A 156 -33.73 -24.22 30.81
CA ILE A 156 -34.94 -24.71 31.47
C ILE A 156 -35.48 -23.55 32.32
N LYS A 157 -36.63 -23.00 31.94
CA LYS A 157 -37.31 -21.97 32.73
C LYS A 157 -38.06 -22.65 33.87
N SER A 158 -37.97 -22.09 35.07
CA SER A 158 -38.87 -22.49 36.16
C SER A 158 -40.32 -22.14 35.81
N VAL A 159 -41.28 -22.86 36.39
CA VAL A 159 -42.72 -22.60 36.19
C VAL A 159 -43.06 -21.13 36.49
N LEU A 160 -42.51 -20.60 37.59
CA LEU A 160 -42.67 -19.20 37.99
C LEU A 160 -42.14 -18.22 36.92
N ALA A 161 -41.01 -18.52 36.27
CA ALA A 161 -40.45 -17.66 35.23
C ALA A 161 -41.32 -17.61 33.97
N ILE A 162 -41.99 -18.72 33.63
CA ILE A 162 -42.93 -18.79 32.50
C ILE A 162 -44.18 -17.97 32.79
N GLU A 163 -44.74 -18.12 33.99
CA GLU A 163 -45.89 -17.32 34.45
C GLU A 163 -45.56 -15.83 34.48
N LEU A 164 -44.37 -15.47 34.96
CA LEU A 164 -43.88 -14.10 34.98
C LEU A 164 -43.79 -13.51 33.56
N GLU A 165 -43.22 -14.25 32.60
CA GLU A 165 -43.16 -13.80 31.21
C GLU A 165 -44.56 -13.63 30.59
N ALA A 166 -45.49 -14.53 30.89
CA ALA A 166 -46.88 -14.42 30.45
C ALA A 166 -47.58 -13.19 31.04
N GLU A 167 -47.40 -12.93 32.33
CA GLU A 167 -47.92 -11.72 32.99
C GLU A 167 -47.28 -10.44 32.46
N GLN A 168 -45.97 -10.47 32.18
CA GLN A 168 -45.29 -9.34 31.52
C GLN A 168 -45.80 -9.10 30.10
N ALA A 169 -46.11 -10.15 29.34
CA ALA A 169 -46.70 -10.04 28.01
C ALA A 169 -48.11 -9.43 28.10
N ARG A 170 -48.97 -9.95 28.99
CA ARG A 170 -50.30 -9.40 29.27
C ARG A 170 -50.23 -7.92 29.67
N LEU A 171 -49.30 -7.56 30.54
CA LEU A 171 -49.10 -6.18 30.99
C LEU A 171 -48.61 -5.29 29.83
N LYS A 172 -47.74 -5.79 28.95
CA LYS A 172 -47.32 -5.06 27.75
C LYS A 172 -48.48 -4.86 26.78
N ASP A 173 -49.33 -5.86 26.58
CA ASP A 173 -50.50 -5.78 25.70
C ASP A 173 -51.53 -4.81 26.27
N ALA A 174 -51.85 -4.91 27.56
CA ALA A 174 -52.70 -3.94 28.27
C ALA A 174 -52.12 -2.51 28.21
N LYS A 175 -50.79 -2.36 28.31
CA LYS A 175 -50.14 -1.06 28.11
C LYS A 175 -50.27 -0.58 26.67
N ARG A 176 -50.10 -1.42 25.66
CA ARG A 176 -50.28 -1.05 24.25
C ARG A 176 -51.70 -0.59 23.98
N GLU A 177 -52.69 -1.29 24.52
CA GLU A 177 -54.10 -0.91 24.46
C GLU A 177 -54.35 0.44 25.15
N LEU A 178 -53.78 0.66 26.35
CA LEU A 178 -53.91 1.93 27.08
C LEU A 178 -53.21 3.10 26.38
N THR A 179 -52.05 2.85 25.78
CA THR A 179 -51.27 3.86 25.05
C THR A 179 -51.86 4.13 23.65
N GLY A 180 -52.86 3.35 23.24
CA GLY A 180 -53.54 3.50 21.96
C GLY A 180 -52.72 3.05 20.76
N ASP A 181 -51.67 2.25 20.95
CA ASP A 181 -50.78 1.74 19.88
C ASP A 181 -51.47 0.62 19.06
N ILE A 182 -52.73 0.87 18.71
CA ILE A 182 -53.55 0.11 17.78
C ILE A 182 -53.36 0.84 16.45
N GLY A 183 -52.95 0.13 15.40
CA GLY A 183 -52.56 0.71 14.10
C GLY A 183 -53.64 1.52 13.35
N ASN A 184 -54.78 1.82 13.98
CA ASN A 184 -55.84 2.68 13.47
C ASN A 184 -55.59 4.14 13.84
N VAL A 185 -55.00 4.88 12.90
CA VAL A 185 -54.68 6.31 13.00
C VAL A 185 -55.91 7.17 13.37
N GLU A 186 -57.10 6.76 12.94
CA GLU A 186 -58.35 7.50 13.22
C GLU A 186 -58.83 7.42 14.67
N GLU A 187 -58.60 6.30 15.35
CA GLU A 187 -58.98 6.10 16.76
C GLU A 187 -58.00 6.81 17.69
N LEU A 188 -56.72 6.80 17.33
CA LEU A 188 -55.67 7.62 17.94
C LEU A 188 -56.00 9.11 17.85
N ALA A 189 -56.34 9.62 16.67
CA ALA A 189 -56.72 11.04 16.50
C ALA A 189 -57.96 11.42 17.34
N LYS A 190 -58.95 10.52 17.44
CA LYS A 190 -60.15 10.73 18.28
C LYS A 190 -59.82 10.73 19.78
N THR A 191 -58.93 9.85 20.23
CA THR A 191 -58.51 9.78 21.64
C THR A 191 -57.62 10.96 22.02
N GLU A 192 -56.69 11.37 21.16
CA GLU A 192 -55.91 12.60 21.30
C GLU A 192 -56.81 13.83 21.38
N ALA A 193 -57.80 13.95 20.47
CA ALA A 193 -58.77 15.05 20.50
C ALA A 193 -59.60 15.06 21.80
N LYS A 194 -59.95 13.89 22.35
CA LYS A 194 -60.61 13.78 23.67
C LYS A 194 -59.68 14.19 24.80
N LEU A 195 -58.41 13.77 24.79
CA LEU A 195 -57.42 14.15 25.80
C LEU A 195 -57.10 15.66 25.77
N LEU A 196 -57.06 16.27 24.58
CA LEU A 196 -56.90 17.71 24.42
C LEU A 196 -58.10 18.51 24.95
N LYS A 197 -59.31 17.93 24.91
CA LYS A 197 -60.52 18.53 25.49
C LYS A 197 -60.61 18.39 27.02
N LYS A 198 -59.86 17.46 27.64
CA LYS A 198 -59.83 17.30 29.09
C LYS A 198 -59.06 18.47 29.74
N LYS A 199 -59.65 19.05 30.78
CA LYS A 199 -58.96 20.05 31.61
C LYS A 199 -57.96 19.32 32.51
N LEU A 200 -56.69 19.69 32.42
CA LEU A 200 -55.61 19.08 33.20
C LEU A 200 -55.58 19.64 34.63
N THR A 201 -55.21 18.78 35.58
CA THR A 201 -54.97 19.17 36.97
C THR A 201 -53.66 19.94 37.09
N ARG A 202 -53.50 20.81 38.11
CA ARG A 202 -52.28 21.63 38.32
C ARG A 202 -50.99 20.81 38.26
N ASP A 203 -50.99 19.64 38.88
CA ASP A 203 -49.80 18.78 38.96
C ASP A 203 -49.43 18.14 37.62
N GLU A 204 -50.43 17.75 36.83
CA GLU A 204 -50.24 17.23 35.47
C GLU A 204 -49.65 18.31 34.54
N ILE A 205 -50.09 19.57 34.69
CA ILE A 205 -49.53 20.71 33.96
C ILE A 205 -48.05 20.91 34.32
N LEU A 206 -47.69 20.78 35.60
CA LEU A 206 -46.30 20.89 36.05
C LEU A 206 -45.44 19.73 35.53
N ALA A 207 -45.94 18.49 35.56
CA ALA A 207 -45.26 17.33 35.02
C ALA A 207 -45.01 17.48 33.51
N ARG A 208 -46.04 17.85 32.75
CA ARG A 208 -45.94 18.10 31.30
C ARG A 208 -44.96 19.22 30.97
N ARG A 209 -44.90 20.28 31.78
CA ARG A 209 -43.90 21.36 31.62
C ARG A 209 -42.48 20.84 31.84
N LYS A 210 -42.25 20.00 32.84
CA LYS A 210 -40.94 19.37 33.10
C LYS A 210 -40.52 18.46 31.94
N GLU A 211 -41.43 17.63 31.44
CA GLU A 211 -41.19 16.75 30.30
C GLU A 211 -40.89 17.54 29.02
N LEU A 212 -41.69 18.57 28.72
CA LEU A 212 -41.44 19.44 27.57
C LEU A 212 -40.10 20.18 27.69
N ALA A 213 -39.73 20.65 28.89
CA ALA A 213 -38.43 21.25 29.11
C ALA A 213 -37.28 20.25 28.85
N TYR A 214 -37.42 19.03 29.35
CA TYR A 214 -36.45 17.95 29.13
C TYR A 214 -36.30 17.60 27.64
N LEU A 215 -37.40 17.47 26.90
CA LEU A 215 -37.39 17.20 25.46
C LEU A 215 -36.74 18.34 24.67
N LYS A 216 -37.10 19.59 24.97
CA LYS A 216 -36.46 20.77 24.35
C LYS A 216 -34.95 20.79 24.58
N ILE A 217 -34.50 20.49 25.81
CA ILE A 217 -33.07 20.41 26.13
C ILE A 217 -32.42 19.29 25.31
N ARG A 218 -33.00 18.09 25.26
CA ARG A 218 -32.48 16.95 24.49
C ARG A 218 -32.35 17.28 22.99
N GLU A 219 -33.37 17.88 22.40
CA GLU A 219 -33.37 18.30 20.99
C GLU A 219 -32.32 19.38 20.72
N SER A 220 -32.21 20.37 21.62
CA SER A 220 -31.17 21.40 21.52
C SER A 220 -29.76 20.79 21.56
N GLN A 221 -29.50 19.85 22.45
CA GLN A 221 -28.21 19.15 22.53
C GLN A 221 -27.93 18.33 21.27
N LYS A 222 -28.93 17.63 20.73
CA LYS A 222 -28.81 16.85 19.49
C LYS A 222 -28.47 17.77 18.31
N SER A 223 -29.18 18.89 18.16
CA SER A 223 -28.92 19.87 17.10
C SER A 223 -27.55 20.52 17.22
N LEU A 224 -27.09 20.85 18.44
CA LEU A 224 -25.74 21.38 18.68
C LEU A 224 -24.65 20.37 18.31
N LYS A 225 -24.81 19.09 18.68
CA LYS A 225 -23.88 18.02 18.28
C LYS A 225 -23.82 17.87 16.76
N ALA A 226 -24.98 17.88 16.08
CA ALA A 226 -25.05 17.80 14.62
C ALA A 226 -24.37 19.00 13.95
N ARG A 227 -24.61 20.23 14.43
CA ARG A 227 -23.94 21.45 13.94
C ARG A 227 -22.42 21.37 14.11
N LYS A 228 -21.94 20.92 15.28
CA LYS A 228 -20.49 20.70 15.52
C LYS A 228 -19.92 19.67 14.56
N GLN A 229 -20.59 18.54 14.37
CA GLN A 229 -20.14 17.49 13.46
C GLN A 229 -20.11 17.97 11.99
N ASN A 230 -21.12 18.70 11.54
CA ASN A 230 -21.16 19.28 10.20
C ASN A 230 -20.03 20.31 10.01
N LYS A 231 -19.77 21.17 11.00
CA LYS A 231 -18.64 22.11 10.97
C LYS A 231 -17.29 21.40 10.93
N ILE A 232 -17.11 20.32 11.71
CA ILE A 232 -15.89 19.50 11.68
C ILE A 232 -15.69 18.86 10.30
N LYS A 233 -16.75 18.26 9.73
CA LYS A 233 -16.71 17.64 8.40
C LYS A 233 -16.43 18.66 7.30
N SER A 234 -17.08 19.83 7.31
CA SER A 234 -16.83 20.93 6.37
C SER A 234 -15.40 21.49 6.49
N LYS A 235 -14.92 21.75 7.72
CA LYS A 235 -13.53 22.18 7.95
C LYS A 235 -12.52 21.14 7.45
N LYS A 236 -12.74 19.86 7.76
CA LYS A 236 -11.88 18.76 7.30
C LYS A 236 -11.90 18.66 5.77
N TYR A 237 -13.08 18.76 5.15
CA TYR A 237 -13.24 18.79 3.69
C TYR A 237 -12.45 19.93 3.05
N HIS A 238 -12.63 21.17 3.51
CA HIS A 238 -11.89 22.31 2.94
C HIS A 238 -10.38 22.24 3.19
N LYS A 239 -9.93 21.68 4.32
CA LYS A 239 -8.50 21.41 4.57
C LYS A 239 -7.94 20.41 3.56
N LEU A 240 -8.64 19.30 3.33
CA LEU A 240 -8.23 18.28 2.36
C LEU A 240 -8.28 18.82 0.93
N LEU A 241 -9.33 19.57 0.57
CA LEU A 241 -9.48 20.17 -0.75
C LEU A 241 -8.39 21.21 -1.05
N LYS A 242 -8.00 22.02 -0.06
CA LYS A 242 -6.84 22.93 -0.20
C LYS A 242 -5.53 22.15 -0.41
N LYS A 243 -5.32 21.06 0.33
CA LYS A 243 -4.15 20.19 0.18
C LYS A 243 -4.10 19.52 -1.21
N GLN A 244 -5.25 19.03 -1.69
CA GLN A 244 -5.37 18.43 -3.03
C GLN A 244 -5.06 19.44 -4.13
N LYS A 245 -5.66 20.64 -4.08
CA LYS A 245 -5.36 21.72 -5.04
C LYS A 245 -3.89 22.11 -5.05
N MET A 246 -3.25 22.19 -3.88
CA MET A 246 -1.81 22.45 -3.78
C MET A 246 -0.98 21.34 -4.44
N GLN A 247 -1.32 20.06 -4.20
CA GLN A 247 -0.64 18.93 -4.83
C GLN A 247 -0.82 18.91 -6.34
N GLU A 248 -2.02 19.25 -6.84
CA GLU A 248 -2.29 19.39 -8.28
C GLU A 248 -1.45 20.51 -8.91
N GLN A 249 -1.34 21.66 -8.23
CA GLN A 249 -0.48 22.77 -8.68
C GLN A 249 1.00 22.38 -8.74
N ILE A 250 1.49 21.64 -7.75
CA ILE A 250 2.88 21.12 -7.75
C ILE A 250 3.09 20.16 -8.93
N LYS A 251 2.16 19.24 -9.17
CA LYS A 251 2.24 18.31 -10.31
C LYS A 251 2.22 19.04 -11.66
N GLN A 252 1.35 20.04 -11.81
CA GLN A 252 1.29 20.86 -13.02
C GLN A 252 2.60 21.62 -13.23
N PHE A 253 3.20 22.16 -12.16
CA PHE A 253 4.51 22.80 -12.21
C PHE A 253 5.62 21.82 -12.63
N GLU A 254 5.67 20.60 -12.07
CA GLU A 254 6.65 19.58 -12.47
C GLU A 254 6.54 19.18 -13.94
N ILE A 255 5.31 19.13 -14.49
CA ILE A 255 5.09 18.86 -15.91
C ILE A 255 5.58 20.04 -16.75
N LEU A 256 5.19 21.27 -16.39
CA LEU A 256 5.60 22.48 -17.10
C LEU A 256 7.12 22.67 -17.07
N GLN A 257 7.78 22.40 -15.95
CA GLN A 257 9.24 22.45 -15.84
C GLN A 257 9.94 21.53 -16.86
N LYS A 258 9.34 20.39 -17.19
CA LYS A 258 9.88 19.43 -18.16
C LYS A 258 9.57 19.78 -19.61
N THR A 259 8.42 20.41 -19.88
CA THR A 259 7.95 20.71 -21.24
C THR A 259 8.29 22.12 -21.71
N ASN A 260 8.21 23.12 -20.82
CA ASN A 260 8.46 24.53 -21.11
C ASN A 260 8.93 25.29 -19.84
N PRO A 261 10.25 25.56 -19.71
CA PRO A 261 10.81 26.19 -18.51
C PRO A 261 10.39 27.66 -18.31
N GLU A 262 10.10 28.40 -19.38
CA GLU A 262 9.70 29.82 -19.29
C GLU A 262 8.31 29.97 -18.67
N ALA A 263 7.36 29.15 -19.13
CA ALA A 263 6.00 29.12 -18.58
C ALA A 263 5.95 28.66 -17.11
N ALA A 264 6.92 27.84 -16.68
CA ALA A 264 7.05 27.42 -15.29
C ALA A 264 7.49 28.59 -14.38
N LEU A 265 8.40 29.44 -14.83
CA LEU A 265 8.85 30.62 -14.08
C LEU A 265 7.71 31.63 -13.87
N GLU A 266 6.87 31.87 -14.88
CA GLU A 266 5.69 32.73 -14.73
C GLU A 266 4.70 32.18 -13.70
N LYS A 267 4.46 30.86 -13.73
CA LYS A 267 3.58 30.19 -12.75
C LYS A 267 4.14 30.24 -11.33
N LEU A 268 5.45 30.18 -11.16
CA LEU A 268 6.12 30.34 -9.87
C LEU A 268 5.91 31.77 -9.34
N ASN A 269 6.15 32.78 -10.18
CA ASN A 269 5.94 34.18 -9.83
C ASN A 269 4.48 34.49 -9.44
N GLU A 270 3.51 33.87 -10.12
CA GLU A 270 2.09 33.96 -9.73
C GLU A 270 1.82 33.36 -8.34
N LEU A 271 2.43 32.21 -8.03
CA LEU A 271 2.27 31.54 -6.74
C LEU A 271 2.93 32.34 -5.61
N GLU A 272 4.11 32.90 -5.83
CA GLU A 272 4.80 33.76 -4.86
C GLU A 272 4.02 35.05 -4.58
N LYS A 273 3.49 35.70 -5.61
CA LYS A 273 2.59 36.86 -5.43
C LYS A 273 1.39 36.46 -4.58
N LYS A 274 0.69 35.37 -4.90
CA LYS A 274 -0.45 34.87 -4.11
C LYS A 274 -0.08 34.51 -2.66
N GLN A 275 1.13 34.02 -2.40
CA GLN A 275 1.60 33.73 -1.04
C GLN A 275 1.96 35.00 -0.26
N SER A 276 2.53 36.02 -0.91
CA SER A 276 2.88 37.29 -0.28
C SER A 276 1.66 38.05 0.23
N PHE A 277 0.56 38.06 -0.54
CA PHE A 277 -0.71 38.71 -0.15
C PHE A 277 -1.47 37.97 0.96
N GLY A 278 -1.16 36.69 1.22
CA GLY A 278 -1.84 35.89 2.24
C GLY A 278 -1.19 35.92 3.63
N LYS A 279 -0.04 36.59 3.77
CA LYS A 279 0.76 36.64 5.01
C LYS A 279 0.75 38.01 5.73
N SER A 280 0.05 39.02 5.21
CA SER A 280 -0.28 40.26 5.95
C SER A 280 -1.59 40.10 6.70
#